data_AF-A0A562S257-F1
#
_entry.id   AF-A0A562S257-F1
#
_cell.length_a   1.000
_cell.length_b   1.000
_cell.length_c   1.000
_cell.angle_alpha   90.00
_cell.angle_beta   90.00
_cell.angle_gamma   90.00
#
_symmetry.space_group_name_H-M   'P 1'
#
loop_
_entity.id
_entity.type
_entity.pdbx_description
1 polymer ?
#
loop_
_entity_poly.entity_id
_entity_poly.type
_entity_poly.pdbx_seq_one_letter_code
_entity_poly.pdbx_strand_id
1 'polypeptide(L)'
;MPDMHSERLRQLPYLVHTNRELGLMLRGAKPLAYFMDIVGREPDVCIRYWRMFDRHVAVGRLMRREVIEPCPDLPQLEYRMLFYTLPGHEWRVDAMLALLKESGAWSDDRERRFGELLGYEGWQIDYWLTYRRSHA
;
A
#
# COMPACT_ATOMS: atom_id res chain seq x y z
N MET A 1 -15.18 -15.63 -12.59
CA MET A 1 -13.76 -15.95 -12.84
C MET A 1 -13.04 -15.88 -11.51
N PRO A 2 -12.39 -16.95 -11.03
CA PRO A 2 -11.47 -16.81 -9.91
C PRO A 2 -10.34 -15.89 -10.35
N ASP A 3 -10.04 -14.87 -9.54
CA ASP A 3 -8.99 -13.91 -9.82
C ASP A 3 -7.63 -14.63 -9.75
N MET A 4 -7.08 -14.98 -10.91
CA MET A 4 -5.81 -15.72 -11.05
C MET A 4 -4.63 -15.01 -10.35
N HIS A 5 -4.72 -13.70 -10.13
CA HIS A 5 -3.75 -12.96 -9.34
C HIS A 5 -3.82 -13.33 -7.85
N SER A 6 -5.01 -13.60 -7.31
CA SER A 6 -5.20 -13.97 -5.90
C SER A 6 -4.58 -15.33 -5.55
N GLU A 7 -4.65 -16.32 -6.44
CA GLU A 7 -4.11 -17.66 -6.19
C GLU A 7 -2.57 -17.67 -6.14
N ARG A 8 -1.93 -16.92 -7.03
CA ARG A 8 -0.46 -16.77 -7.06
C ARG A 8 0.07 -16.10 -5.81
N LEU A 9 -0.57 -15.03 -5.36
CA LEU A 9 -0.17 -14.31 -4.14
C LEU A 9 -0.37 -15.14 -2.86
N ARG A 10 -1.27 -16.14 -2.87
CA ARG A 10 -1.44 -17.08 -1.74
C ARG A 10 -0.31 -18.10 -1.62
N GLN A 11 0.50 -18.29 -2.66
CA GLN A 11 1.65 -19.21 -2.64
C GLN A 11 2.89 -18.59 -1.99
N LEU A 12 2.88 -17.28 -1.73
CA LEU A 12 3.97 -16.61 -1.02
C LEU A 12 4.06 -17.10 0.43
N PRO A 13 5.27 -17.29 0.98
CA PRO A 13 5.45 -17.74 2.37
C PRO A 13 5.09 -16.68 3.41
N TYR A 14 4.60 -15.52 2.99
CA TYR A 14 4.17 -14.41 3.84
C TYR A 14 2.95 -13.71 3.25
N LEU A 15 2.29 -12.89 4.07
CA LEU A 15 1.12 -12.12 3.65
C LEU A 15 1.54 -10.87 2.89
N VAL A 16 1.46 -10.94 1.57
CA VAL A 16 1.48 -9.75 0.70
C VAL A 16 0.13 -9.02 0.81
N HIS A 17 0.05 -7.79 0.29
CA HIS A 17 -1.14 -6.91 0.30
C HIS A 17 -2.43 -7.61 -0.14
N THR A 18 -3.15 -8.18 0.83
CA THR A 18 -4.28 -9.10 0.62
C THR A 18 -5.54 -8.63 1.36
N ASN A 19 -5.72 -7.31 1.51
CA ASN A 19 -6.80 -6.72 2.31
C ASN A 19 -6.76 -7.20 3.78
N ARG A 20 -5.55 -7.38 4.32
CA ARG A 20 -5.28 -7.80 5.71
C ARG A 20 -4.48 -6.75 6.49
N GLU A 21 -4.17 -5.63 5.85
CA GLU A 21 -3.35 -4.55 6.36
C GLU A 21 -3.87 -4.04 7.70
N LEU A 22 -5.19 -3.86 7.87
CA LEU A 22 -5.74 -3.37 9.13
C LEU A 22 -5.35 -4.28 10.30
N GLY A 23 -5.56 -5.59 10.16
CA GLY A 23 -5.21 -6.55 11.20
C GLY A 23 -3.71 -6.59 11.50
N LEU A 24 -2.86 -6.42 10.47
CA LEU A 24 -1.41 -6.36 10.64
C LEU A 24 -0.97 -5.08 11.37
N MET A 25 -1.56 -3.95 11.01
CA MET A 25 -1.30 -2.67 11.68
C MET A 25 -1.74 -2.72 13.15
N LEU A 26 -2.94 -3.22 13.44
CA LEU A 26 -3.44 -3.32 14.81
C LEU A 26 -2.60 -4.25 15.72
N ARG A 27 -1.82 -5.17 15.13
CA ARG A 27 -0.83 -6.00 15.84
C ARG A 27 0.57 -5.38 15.91
N GLY A 28 0.77 -4.18 15.35
CA GLY A 28 2.07 -3.52 15.27
C GLY A 28 3.03 -4.09 14.21
N ALA A 29 2.60 -5.10 13.45
CA ALA A 29 3.46 -5.79 12.48
C ALA A 29 3.64 -5.01 11.17
N LYS A 30 2.74 -4.07 10.87
CA LYS A 30 2.82 -3.23 9.68
C LYS A 30 2.72 -1.75 10.08
N PRO A 31 3.77 -0.93 9.88
CA PRO A 31 3.77 0.47 10.29
C PRO A 31 3.03 1.39 9.31
N LEU A 32 2.83 0.97 8.05
CA LEU A 32 2.18 1.74 7.00
C LEU A 32 1.27 0.86 6.15
N ALA A 33 0.04 1.31 5.91
CA ALA A 33 -0.82 0.85 4.84
C ALA A 33 -1.01 1.98 3.81
N TYR A 34 -0.96 1.62 2.53
CA TYR A 34 -1.13 2.53 1.41
C TYR A 34 -2.17 1.95 0.46
N PHE A 35 -3.13 2.77 0.05
CA PHE A 35 -4.13 2.46 -0.96
C PHE A 35 -4.19 3.58 -1.98
N MET A 36 -4.44 3.24 -3.23
CA MET A 36 -4.63 4.18 -4.32
C MET A 36 -5.87 3.80 -5.12
N ASP A 37 -6.66 4.80 -5.49
CA ASP A 37 -7.83 4.64 -6.35
C ASP A 37 -8.10 5.93 -7.15
N ILE A 38 -9.08 5.91 -8.05
CA ILE A 38 -9.54 7.09 -8.79
C ILE A 38 -10.72 7.71 -8.06
N VAL A 39 -10.64 9.02 -7.82
CA VAL A 39 -11.72 9.78 -7.16
C VAL A 39 -13.04 9.60 -7.91
N GLY A 40 -14.09 9.21 -7.18
CA GLY A 40 -15.44 9.01 -7.71
C GLY A 40 -15.65 7.70 -8.47
N ARG A 41 -14.65 6.82 -8.51
CA ARG A 41 -14.73 5.49 -9.16
C ARG A 41 -14.32 4.36 -8.21
N GLU A 42 -14.25 4.64 -6.92
CA GLU A 42 -13.79 3.69 -5.92
C GLU A 42 -14.82 2.56 -5.75
N PRO A 43 -14.40 1.27 -5.74
CA PRO A 43 -15.31 0.18 -5.46
C PRO A 43 -15.88 0.27 -4.03
N ASP A 44 -17.18 0.03 -3.87
CA ASP A 44 -17.87 0.03 -2.56
C ASP A 44 -17.19 -0.85 -1.52
N VAL A 45 -16.63 -1.99 -1.95
CA VAL A 45 -15.90 -2.91 -1.07
C VAL A 45 -14.63 -2.27 -0.48
N CYS A 46 -13.92 -1.46 -1.26
CA CYS A 46 -12.75 -0.72 -0.82
C CYS A 46 -13.15 0.38 0.16
N ILE A 47 -14.20 1.16 -0.16
CA ILE A 47 -14.72 2.20 0.73
C ILE A 47 -15.13 1.62 2.08
N ARG A 48 -15.85 0.49 2.09
CA ARG A 48 -16.25 -0.21 3.32
C ARG A 48 -15.03 -0.67 4.13
N TYR A 49 -13.99 -1.17 3.47
CA TYR A 49 -12.77 -1.60 4.14
C TYR A 49 -11.99 -0.42 4.73
N TRP A 50 -11.84 0.70 4.01
CA TRP A 50 -11.16 1.90 4.51
C TRP A 50 -11.86 2.50 5.72
N ARG A 51 -13.21 2.49 5.75
CA ARG A 51 -13.99 2.91 6.94
C ARG A 51 -13.67 2.12 8.20
N MET A 52 -13.15 0.90 8.07
CA MET A 52 -12.69 0.14 9.24
C MET A 52 -11.43 0.76 9.85
N PHE A 53 -10.53 1.33 9.04
CA PHE A 53 -9.38 2.10 9.53
C PHE A 53 -9.82 3.41 10.20
N ASP A 54 -10.77 4.13 9.60
CA ASP A 54 -11.25 5.41 10.13
C ASP A 54 -11.73 5.32 11.58
N ARG A 55 -12.34 4.18 11.97
CA ARG A 55 -12.73 3.90 13.36
C ARG A 55 -11.53 3.91 14.32
N HIS A 56 -10.39 3.41 13.88
CA HIS A 56 -9.16 3.39 14.66
C HIS A 56 -8.42 4.73 14.64
N VAL A 57 -8.59 5.51 13.57
CA VAL A 57 -8.12 6.90 13.48
C VAL A 57 -8.88 7.78 14.47
N ALA A 58 -10.21 7.64 14.54
CA ALA A 58 -11.06 8.42 15.44
C ALA A 58 -10.71 8.26 16.93
N VAL A 59 -10.08 7.13 17.31
CA VAL A 59 -9.62 6.86 18.68
C VAL A 59 -8.10 6.98 18.84
N GLY A 60 -7.40 7.57 17.87
CA GLY A 60 -5.96 7.84 17.93
C GLY A 60 -5.04 6.62 17.85
N ARG A 61 -5.56 5.44 17.47
CA ARG A 61 -4.74 4.22 17.32
C ARG A 61 -3.95 4.19 16.02
N LEU A 62 -4.44 4.88 14.99
CA LEU A 62 -3.80 5.05 13.70
C LEU A 62 -3.84 6.52 13.31
N MET A 63 -2.87 6.97 12.51
CA MET A 63 -2.92 8.26 11.84
C MET A 63 -3.30 8.08 10.38
N ARG A 64 -4.05 9.03 9.81
CA ARG A 64 -4.47 9.04 8.41
C ARG A 64 -3.91 10.25 7.70
N ARG A 65 -3.41 10.06 6.49
CA ARG A 65 -3.16 11.14 5.52
C ARG A 65 -3.79 10.78 4.19
N GLU A 66 -4.47 11.75 3.60
CA GLU A 66 -5.07 11.66 2.28
C GLU A 66 -4.38 12.68 1.36
N VAL A 67 -4.06 12.24 0.15
CA VAL A 67 -3.50 13.08 -0.91
C VAL A 67 -4.31 12.84 -2.17
N ILE A 68 -4.75 13.93 -2.80
CA ILE A 68 -5.44 13.90 -4.08
C ILE A 68 -4.56 14.64 -5.08
N GLU A 69 -4.19 13.96 -6.16
CA GLU A 69 -3.33 14.51 -7.22
C GLU A 69 -3.90 14.18 -8.60
N PRO A 70 -3.74 15.05 -9.60
CA PRO A 70 -4.18 14.76 -10.95
C PRO A 70 -3.42 13.57 -11.54
N CYS A 71 -4.09 12.75 -12.34
CA CYS A 71 -3.42 11.67 -13.05
C CYS A 71 -2.56 12.27 -14.18
N PRO A 72 -1.24 11.99 -14.23
CA PRO A 72 -0.34 12.64 -15.20
C PRO A 72 -0.78 12.48 -16.67
N ASP A 73 -1.25 11.28 -17.03
CA ASP A 73 -1.63 10.96 -18.41
C ASP A 73 -3.11 11.25 -18.71
N LEU A 74 -3.93 11.49 -17.69
CA LEU A 74 -5.38 11.70 -17.79
C LEU A 74 -5.80 12.79 -16.80
N PRO A 75 -5.46 14.07 -17.05
CA PRO A 75 -5.63 15.17 -16.08
C PRO A 75 -7.09 15.45 -15.70
N GLN A 76 -8.06 14.89 -16.42
CA GLN A 76 -9.49 14.88 -16.05
C GLN A 76 -9.83 13.89 -14.93
N LEU A 77 -8.88 13.04 -14.53
CA LEU A 77 -8.98 12.10 -13.43
C LEU A 77 -8.02 12.52 -12.32
N GLU A 78 -8.39 12.18 -11.08
CA GLU A 78 -7.55 12.40 -9.90
C GLU A 78 -7.31 11.07 -9.20
N TYR A 79 -6.05 10.81 -8.83
CA TYR A 79 -5.70 9.75 -7.90
C TYR A 79 -6.01 10.20 -6.48
N ARG A 80 -6.66 9.33 -5.71
CA ARG A 80 -6.70 9.40 -4.25
C ARG A 80 -5.69 8.42 -3.69
N MET A 81 -4.74 8.93 -2.93
CA MET A 81 -3.80 8.15 -2.14
C MET A 81 -4.18 8.23 -0.66
N LEU A 82 -4.46 7.07 -0.06
CA LEU A 82 -4.79 6.94 1.36
C LEU A 82 -3.63 6.25 2.08
N PHE A 83 -3.12 6.92 3.10
CA PHE A 83 -2.08 6.41 3.96
C PHE A 83 -2.61 6.27 5.38
N TYR A 84 -2.39 5.10 5.98
CA TYR A 84 -2.61 4.86 7.40
C TYR A 84 -1.29 4.46 8.03
N THR A 85 -0.93 5.09 9.15
CA THR A 85 0.30 4.78 9.88
C THR A 85 0.01 4.46 11.34
N LEU A 86 0.91 3.70 11.96
CA LEU A 86 1.01 3.67 13.41
C LEU A 86 1.50 5.02 13.92
N PRO A 87 1.10 5.47 15.13
CA PRO A 87 1.63 6.68 15.74
C PRO A 87 3.17 6.65 15.79
N GLY A 88 3.82 7.74 15.37
CA GLY A 88 5.28 7.85 15.29
C GLY A 88 5.90 7.33 13.97
N HIS A 89 5.10 6.75 13.07
CA HIS A 89 5.54 6.27 11.76
C HIS A 89 5.07 7.13 10.58
N GLU A 90 4.54 8.32 10.85
CA GLU A 90 4.00 9.26 9.86
C GLU A 90 5.04 9.69 8.81
N TRP A 91 6.32 9.72 9.20
CA TRP A 91 7.45 10.02 8.31
C TRP A 91 7.50 9.08 7.09
N ARG A 92 6.98 7.85 7.22
CA ARG A 92 6.92 6.89 6.12
C ARG A 92 6.02 7.39 4.99
N VAL A 93 5.03 8.23 5.28
CA VAL A 93 4.16 8.82 4.25
C VAL A 93 4.93 9.80 3.39
N ASP A 94 5.72 10.69 4.00
CA ASP A 94 6.54 11.66 3.25
C ASP A 94 7.58 10.93 2.39
N ALA A 95 8.23 9.90 2.94
CA ALA A 95 9.17 9.07 2.20
C ALA A 95 8.51 8.28 1.06
N MET A 96 7.27 7.80 1.26
CA MET A 96 6.50 7.10 0.22
C MET A 96 6.11 8.06 -0.91
N LEU A 97 5.62 9.25 -0.59
CA LEU A 97 5.29 10.27 -1.59
C LEU A 97 6.52 10.70 -2.38
N ALA A 98 7.67 10.86 -1.73
CA ALA A 98 8.93 11.15 -2.41
C ALA A 98 9.31 10.04 -3.40
N LEU A 99 9.26 8.77 -2.95
CA LEU A 99 9.55 7.60 -3.78
C LEU A 99 8.62 7.51 -5.00
N LEU A 100 7.31 7.72 -4.81
CA LEU A 100 6.32 7.65 -5.88
C LEU A 100 6.48 8.77 -6.92
N LYS A 101 7.08 9.89 -6.54
CA LYS A 101 7.35 11.04 -7.42
C LYS A 101 8.68 10.95 -8.16
N GLU A 102 9.52 9.97 -7.86
CA GLU A 102 10.79 9.81 -8.55
C GLU A 102 10.57 9.48 -10.03
N SER A 103 11.24 10.23 -10.92
CA SER A 103 11.12 10.05 -12.37
C SER A 103 11.84 8.80 -12.86
N GLY A 104 11.39 8.23 -13.99
CA GLY A 104 11.97 7.02 -14.58
C GLY A 104 11.23 5.73 -14.22
N ALA A 105 11.70 4.62 -14.80
CA ALA A 105 11.05 3.31 -14.65
C ALA A 105 11.17 2.76 -13.21
N TRP A 106 10.19 1.95 -12.83
CA TRP A 106 10.17 1.30 -11.53
C TRP A 106 11.25 0.20 -11.45
N SER A 107 12.32 0.46 -10.69
CA SER A 107 13.45 -0.46 -10.53
C SER A 107 13.29 -1.42 -9.34
N ASP A 108 14.15 -2.44 -9.26
CA ASP A 108 14.20 -3.34 -8.09
C ASP A 108 14.58 -2.60 -6.80
N ASP A 109 15.41 -1.56 -6.88
CA ASP A 109 15.74 -0.72 -5.72
C ASP A 109 14.53 0.09 -5.24
N ARG A 110 13.72 0.62 -6.17
CA ARG A 110 12.46 1.28 -5.82
C ARG A 110 11.46 0.30 -5.20
N GLU A 111 11.32 -0.90 -5.76
CA GLU A 111 10.49 -1.95 -5.19
C GLU A 111 10.94 -2.32 -3.77
N ARG A 112 12.26 -2.46 -3.54
CA ARG A 112 12.82 -2.70 -2.21
C ARG A 112 12.45 -1.58 -1.26
N ARG A 113 12.69 -0.33 -1.66
CA ARG A 113 12.38 0.83 -0.81
C ARG A 113 10.88 0.93 -0.50
N PHE A 114 10.03 0.64 -1.47
CA PHE A 114 8.59 0.57 -1.30
C PHE A 114 8.21 -0.49 -0.25
N GLY A 115 8.77 -1.69 -0.36
CA GLY A 115 8.55 -2.76 0.60
C GLY A 115 9.00 -2.41 2.03
N GLU A 116 10.18 -1.80 2.18
CA GLU A 116 10.70 -1.33 3.47
C GLU A 116 9.79 -0.27 4.10
N LEU A 117 9.27 0.66 3.29
CA LEU A 117 8.37 1.72 3.76
C LEU A 117 7.05 1.13 4.28
N LEU A 118 6.56 0.07 3.64
CA LEU A 118 5.40 -0.69 4.09
C LEU A 118 5.69 -1.58 5.31
N GLY A 119 6.97 -1.80 5.64
CA GLY A 119 7.41 -2.59 6.78
C GLY A 119 7.57 -4.08 6.50
N TYR A 120 7.80 -4.47 5.24
CA TYR A 120 8.25 -5.83 4.95
C TYR A 120 9.70 -6.03 5.41
N GLU A 121 10.01 -7.23 5.85
CA GLU A 121 11.35 -7.65 6.22
C GLU A 121 12.21 -7.91 4.97
N GLY A 122 13.53 -7.80 5.11
CA GLY A 122 14.46 -7.93 3.99
C GLY A 122 14.26 -9.23 3.19
N TRP A 123 14.10 -10.36 3.88
CA TRP A 123 13.88 -11.65 3.20
C TRP A 123 12.55 -11.73 2.44
N GLN A 124 11.50 -11.03 2.92
CA GLN A 124 10.20 -10.97 2.22
C GLN A 124 10.35 -10.20 0.91
N ILE A 125 11.11 -9.10 0.96
CA ILE A 125 11.42 -8.28 -0.21
C ILE A 125 12.29 -9.07 -1.20
N ASP A 126 13.34 -9.75 -0.73
CA ASP A 126 14.22 -10.55 -1.56
C ASP A 126 13.45 -11.69 -2.26
N TYR A 127 12.55 -12.34 -1.53
CA TYR A 127 11.65 -13.35 -2.08
C TYR A 127 10.75 -12.74 -3.15
N TRP A 128 10.11 -11.60 -2.87
CA TRP A 128 9.23 -10.91 -3.82
C TRP A 128 9.93 -10.56 -5.13
N LEU A 129 11.13 -9.97 -5.05
CA LEU A 129 11.94 -9.60 -6.21
C LEU A 129 12.28 -10.82 -7.06
N THR A 130 12.59 -11.95 -6.43
CA THR A 130 12.89 -13.21 -7.12
C THR A 130 11.63 -13.82 -7.73
N TYR A 131 10.52 -13.82 -7.01
CA TYR A 131 9.22 -14.29 -7.47
C TYR A 131 8.74 -13.50 -8.69
N ARG A 132 8.84 -12.16 -8.66
CA ARG A 132 8.44 -11.29 -9.77
C ARG A 132 9.25 -11.58 -11.03
N ARG A 133 10.57 -11.75 -10.91
CA ARG A 133 11.44 -12.05 -12.08
C ARG A 133 11.18 -13.41 -12.72
N SER A 134 10.75 -14.40 -11.93
CA SER A 134 10.40 -15.74 -12.45
C SER A 134 9.02 -15.81 -13.10
N HIS A 135 8.22 -14.75 -12.99
CA HIS A 135 6.84 -14.68 -13.46
C HIS A 135 6.52 -13.41 -14.28
N ALA A 136 7.55 -12.66 -14.67
CA ALA A 136 7.48 -11.55 -15.63
C ALA A 136 7.65 -12.08 -17.05
#